data_AF-Q9BDI6-F1
#
_entry.id   AF-Q9BDI6-F1
#
_cell.length_a   1.000
_cell.length_b   1.000
_cell.length_c   1.000
_cell.angle_alpha   90.00
_cell.angle_beta   90.00
_cell.angle_gamma   90.00
#
_symmetry.space_group_name_H-M   'P 1'
#
loop_
_entity.id
_entity.type
_entity.pdbx_description
1 polymer ?
#
loop_
_entity_poly.entity_id
_entity_poly.type
_entity_poly.pdbx_seq_one_letter_code
_entity_poly.pdbx_strand_id
1 'polypeptide(L)'
;FLAKFSNISPENHISLTNMVGHSLGCTWHSLRNSPGEKINLLKRSLLSIPNTDYIQLLSEIAKEQGFNITYLDIEELSANGQYQCLAEL
;
A
#
# COMPACT_ATOMS: atom_id res chain seq x y z
N PHE A 1 -0.29 23.57 -9.64
CA PHE A 1 -0.38 22.12 -9.37
C PHE A 1 0.61 21.59 -8.33
N LEU A 2 1.57 22.40 -7.83
CA LEU A 2 2.48 22.03 -6.72
C LEU A 2 2.22 22.79 -5.40
N ALA A 3 1.08 23.48 -5.27
CA ALA A 3 0.86 24.44 -4.17
C ALA A 3 -0.26 24.04 -3.18
N LYS A 4 -0.57 22.74 -3.04
CA LYS A 4 -1.63 22.29 -2.11
C LYS A 4 -1.19 21.17 -1.17
N PHE A 5 0.05 21.24 -0.71
CA PHE A 5 0.58 20.45 0.42
C PHE A 5 0.90 21.32 1.65
N SER A 6 0.31 22.51 1.77
CA SER A 6 0.63 23.47 2.84
C SER A 6 -0.50 23.71 3.84
N ASN A 7 -1.54 22.87 3.87
CA ASN A 7 -2.64 23.00 4.83
C ASN A 7 -3.01 21.67 5.49
N ILE A 8 -2.02 20.98 6.02
CA ILE A 8 -2.26 19.94 7.03
C ILE A 8 -1.89 20.56 8.37
N SER A 9 -2.89 20.73 9.22
CA SER A 9 -2.79 21.34 10.55
C SER A 9 -1.70 20.67 11.40
N PRO A 10 -0.85 21.42 12.14
CA PRO A 10 0.27 20.88 12.92
C PRO A 10 -0.14 20.10 14.19
N GLU A 11 -1.43 19.85 14.42
CA GLU A 11 -1.96 19.37 15.70
C GLU A 11 -2.45 17.90 15.70
N ASN A 12 -2.32 17.20 14.56
CA ASN A 12 -2.44 15.73 14.49
C ASN A 12 -1.17 15.08 13.92
N HIS A 13 0.00 15.49 14.42
CA HIS A 13 1.24 14.76 14.21
C HIS A 13 1.20 13.43 15.00
N ILE A 14 0.45 12.45 14.48
CA ILE A 14 0.87 11.05 14.66
C ILE A 14 2.15 10.96 13.85
N SER A 15 3.29 11.13 14.52
CA SER A 15 4.60 10.96 13.92
C SER A 15 4.70 9.57 13.29
N LEU A 16 4.39 9.47 11.99
CA LEU A 16 4.70 8.32 11.14
C LEU A 16 6.22 8.02 11.13
N THR A 17 7.04 8.91 11.70
CA THR A 17 8.48 8.77 11.85
C THR A 17 8.93 8.14 13.17
N ASN A 18 8.08 8.08 14.21
CA ASN A 18 8.48 7.58 15.54
C ASN A 18 7.93 6.18 15.89
N MET A 19 7.14 5.58 15.00
CA MET A 19 6.77 4.16 15.03
C MET A 19 7.54 3.34 13.98
N VAL A 20 8.55 3.92 13.32
CA VAL A 20 9.59 3.18 12.58
C VAL A 20 10.56 2.55 13.58
N GLY A 21 10.02 1.81 14.54
CA GLY A 21 10.76 0.88 15.36
C GLY A 21 11.06 -0.34 14.51
N HIS A 22 12.20 -0.34 13.81
CA HIS A 22 12.93 -1.54 13.42
C HIS A 22 12.17 -2.69 12.72
N SER A 23 11.04 -2.44 12.04
CA SER A 23 10.57 -3.38 11.03
C SER A 23 11.17 -2.95 9.70
N LEU A 24 12.11 -3.74 9.17
CA LEU A 24 12.62 -3.59 7.82
C LEU A 24 11.45 -3.77 6.83
N GLY A 25 10.70 -2.71 6.54
CA GLY A 25 9.66 -2.72 5.52
C GLY A 25 10.24 -3.27 4.22
N CYS A 26 9.54 -4.23 3.61
CA CYS A 26 10.03 -4.83 2.37
C CYS A 26 10.01 -3.73 1.31
N THR A 27 11.18 -3.38 0.75
CA THR A 27 11.18 -2.40 -0.34
C THR A 27 10.38 -2.98 -1.50
N TRP A 28 9.66 -2.15 -2.28
CA TRP A 28 8.98 -2.61 -3.48
C TRP A 28 9.91 -3.42 -4.40
N HIS A 29 11.20 -3.07 -4.44
CA HIS A 29 12.20 -3.80 -5.18
C HIS A 29 12.44 -5.22 -4.62
N SER A 30 12.54 -5.37 -3.30
CA SER A 30 12.64 -6.68 -2.64
C SER A 30 11.38 -7.52 -2.85
N LEU A 31 10.20 -6.90 -2.69
CA LEU A 31 8.91 -7.54 -2.90
C LEU A 31 8.78 -8.07 -4.33
N ARG A 32 8.99 -7.18 -5.30
CA ARG A 32 8.92 -7.49 -6.73
C ARG A 32 9.95 -8.55 -7.11
N ASN A 33 11.12 -8.62 -6.50
CA ASN A 33 12.10 -9.65 -6.86
C ASN A 33 12.05 -10.90 -5.96
N SER A 34 11.11 -10.95 -5.02
CA SER A 34 11.00 -12.09 -4.11
C SER A 34 10.66 -13.39 -4.88
N PRO A 35 11.16 -14.54 -4.39
CA PRO A 35 10.84 -15.85 -4.98
C PRO A 35 9.41 -16.29 -4.68
N GLY A 36 8.59 -15.44 -4.06
CA GLY A 36 7.26 -15.82 -3.58
C GLY A 36 6.33 -16.26 -4.69
N GLU A 37 5.49 -17.26 -4.39
CA GLU A 37 4.58 -17.85 -5.37
C GLU A 37 3.55 -16.82 -5.82
N LYS A 38 2.98 -16.08 -4.86
CA LYS A 38 1.91 -15.09 -5.11
C LYS A 38 2.41 -13.89 -5.90
N ILE A 39 3.61 -13.38 -5.62
CA ILE A 39 4.18 -12.29 -6.42
C ILE A 39 4.53 -12.76 -7.84
N ASN A 40 4.98 -14.01 -8.01
CA ASN A 40 5.29 -14.54 -9.33
C ASN A 40 4.03 -14.83 -10.16
N LEU A 41 2.93 -15.24 -9.52
CA LEU A 41 1.61 -15.31 -10.14
C LEU A 41 1.14 -13.92 -10.59
N LEU A 42 1.28 -12.89 -9.75
CA LEU A 42 0.96 -11.50 -10.12
C LEU A 42 1.78 -10.99 -11.30
N LYS A 43 3.08 -11.28 -11.35
CA LYS A 43 3.93 -10.87 -12.49
C LYS A 43 3.53 -11.51 -13.81
N ARG A 44 3.09 -12.77 -13.76
CA ARG A 44 2.76 -13.58 -14.94
C ARG A 44 1.33 -13.35 -15.42
N SER A 45 0.45 -12.92 -14.51
CA SER A 45 -0.94 -12.67 -14.84
C SER A 45 -1.17 -11.21 -15.23
N LEU A 46 -2.06 -11.00 -16.20
CA LEU A 46 -2.64 -9.67 -16.41
C LEU A 46 -3.51 -9.35 -15.20
N LEU A 47 -3.41 -8.14 -14.64
CA LEU A 47 -4.23 -7.65 -13.52
C LEU A 47 -5.74 -7.55 -13.83
N SER A 48 -6.22 -8.26 -14.84
CA SER A 48 -7.61 -8.30 -15.31
C SER A 48 -8.21 -9.70 -15.14
N ILE A 49 -7.81 -10.45 -14.12
CA ILE A 49 -8.50 -11.70 -13.78
C ILE A 49 -9.85 -11.33 -13.14
N PRO A 50 -10.99 -11.61 -13.80
CA PRO A 50 -12.30 -11.34 -13.20
C PRO A 50 -12.46 -12.12 -11.89
N ASN A 51 -13.07 -11.49 -10.89
CA ASN A 51 -13.29 -12.04 -9.54
C ASN A 51 -12.05 -12.27 -8.67
N THR A 52 -10.93 -11.59 -8.96
CA THR A 52 -9.78 -11.62 -8.04
C THR A 52 -9.98 -10.63 -6.90
N ASP A 53 -9.98 -11.15 -5.68
CA ASP A 53 -9.91 -10.31 -4.48
C ASP A 53 -8.46 -9.86 -4.28
N TYR A 54 -8.14 -8.66 -4.76
CA TYR A 54 -6.81 -8.07 -4.65
C TYR A 54 -6.43 -7.73 -3.21
N ILE A 55 -7.40 -7.50 -2.32
CA ILE A 55 -7.15 -7.26 -0.89
C ILE A 55 -6.67 -8.56 -0.25
N GLN A 56 -7.36 -9.67 -0.51
CA GLN A 56 -6.94 -10.98 -0.04
C GLN A 56 -5.58 -11.37 -0.61
N LEU A 57 -5.35 -11.18 -1.92
CA LEU A 57 -4.08 -11.51 -2.56
C LEU A 57 -2.92 -10.69 -1.97
N LEU A 58 -3.11 -9.39 -1.74
CA LEU A 58 -2.09 -8.55 -1.11
C LEU A 58 -1.83 -9.03 0.33
N SER A 59 -2.88 -9.37 1.09
CA SER A 59 -2.75 -9.94 2.44
C SER A 59 -1.96 -11.25 2.46
N GLU A 60 -2.18 -12.15 1.50
CA GLU A 60 -1.39 -13.38 1.35
C GLU A 60 0.08 -13.08 1.07
N ILE A 61 0.36 -12.11 0.20
CA ILE A 61 1.74 -11.69 -0.12
C ILE A 61 2.42 -11.10 1.12
N ALA A 62 1.73 -10.26 1.88
CA ALA A 62 2.24 -9.69 3.12
C ALA A 62 2.62 -10.76 4.15
N LYS A 63 1.74 -11.75 4.32
CA LYS A 63 2.03 -12.94 5.17
C LYS A 63 3.22 -13.73 4.65
N GLU A 64 3.31 -13.96 3.34
CA GLU A 64 4.39 -14.73 2.72
C GLU A 64 5.76 -14.02 2.85
N GLN A 65 5.77 -12.69 2.78
CA GLN A 65 6.99 -11.88 2.82
C GLN A 65 7.31 -11.34 4.22
N GLY A 66 6.42 -11.54 5.20
CA GLY A 66 6.61 -11.13 6.58
C GLY A 66 6.48 -9.62 6.83
N PHE A 67 5.66 -8.93 6.04
CA PHE A 67 5.31 -7.51 6.28
C PHE A 67 3.82 -7.35 6.59
N ASN A 68 3.45 -6.17 7.08
CA ASN A 68 2.07 -5.83 7.42
C ASN A 68 1.53 -4.80 6.42
N ILE A 69 0.25 -4.89 6.10
CA ILE A 69 -0.41 -3.89 5.24
C ILE A 69 -1.30 -3.01 6.10
N THR A 70 -1.18 -1.70 5.91
CA THR A 70 -2.09 -0.72 6.50
C THR A 70 -2.84 -0.03 5.38
N TYR A 71 -4.16 0.04 5.50
CA TYR A 71 -5.01 0.79 4.57
C TYR A 71 -5.43 2.10 5.20
N LEU A 72 -5.29 3.19 4.45
CA LEU A 72 -5.73 4.53 4.83
C LEU A 72 -6.74 5.00 3.80
N ASP A 73 -7.99 5.14 4.23
CA ASP A 73 -9.04 5.73 3.39
C ASP A 73 -8.84 7.24 3.29
N ILE A 74 -9.06 7.78 2.09
CA ILE A 74 -9.04 9.22 1.84
C ILE A 74 -10.48 9.69 1.84
N GLU A 75 -10.83 10.59 2.76
CA GLU A 75 -12.18 11.13 2.88
C GLU A 75 -12.54 11.99 1.67
N GLU A 76 -11.57 12.68 1.09
CA GLU A 76 -11.75 13.47 -0.11
C GLU A 76 -11.88 12.62 -1.37
N LEU A 77 -12.90 12.93 -2.19
CA LEU A 77 -12.99 12.39 -3.53
C LEU A 77 -11.86 12.93 -4.41
N SER A 78 -11.41 12.08 -5.33
CA SER A 78 -10.47 12.45 -6.38
C SER A 78 -11.03 13.59 -7.27
N ALA A 79 -10.17 14.16 -8.12
CA ALA A 79 -10.58 15.20 -9.06
C ALA A 79 -11.70 14.78 -10.04
N ASN A 80 -11.91 13.48 -10.24
CA ASN A 80 -12.99 12.88 -11.02
C ASN A 80 -14.12 12.28 -10.16
N GLY A 81 -14.15 12.56 -8.85
CA GLY A 81 -15.25 12.18 -7.96
C GLY A 81 -15.22 10.72 -7.47
N GLN A 82 -14.06 10.07 -7.46
CA GLN A 82 -13.90 8.67 -7.04
C GLN A 82 -13.34 8.59 -5.62
N TYR A 83 -13.76 7.58 -4.86
CA TYR A 83 -13.14 7.25 -3.58
C TYR A 83 -11.72 6.75 -3.78
N GLN A 84 -10.85 7.07 -2.83
CA GLN A 84 -9.44 6.71 -2.86
C GLN A 84 -9.04 6.08 -1.54
N CYS A 85 -8.11 5.13 -1.60
CA CYS A 85 -7.42 4.61 -0.43
C CYS A 85 -5.93 4.48 -0.76
N LEU A 86 -5.09 4.54 0.27
CA LEU A 86 -3.67 4.25 0.20
C LEU A 86 -3.41 2.93 0.93
N ALA A 87 -2.49 2.13 0.37
CA ALA A 87 -1.99 0.93 1.01
C ALA A 87 -0.50 1.12 1.31
N GLU A 88 -0.13 1.02 2.58
CA GLU A 88 1.25 1.01 3.06
C GLU A 88 1.72 -0.44 3.27
N LEU A 89 2.97 -0.75 2.89
CA LEU A 89 3.59 -2.09 2.90
C LEU A 89 4.85 -2.09 3.77
#